data_AF-A0A804LPZ3-F1
#
_entry.id   AF-A0A804LPZ3-F1
#
_cell.length_a   1.000
_cell.length_b   1.000
_cell.length_c   1.000
_cell.angle_alpha   90.00
_cell.angle_beta   90.00
_cell.angle_gamma   90.00
#
_symmetry.space_group_name_H-M   'P 1'
#
loop_
_entity.id
_entity.type
_entity.pdbx_description
1 polymer ?
#
loop_
_entity_poly.entity_id
_entity_poly.type
_entity_poly.pdbx_seq_one_letter_code
_entity_poly.pdbx_strand_id
1 'polypeptide(L)'
;MIKRVVFARELGVPIVMHDYLTRGFTANTTLSHYCRDNDLLHIHRAMHAVIDRQKNHGMYFRVLAKALCMSGGDHIHSGTVVGKFEGEREISLGFVDLLRNHFIEKDRSCSMFFTQDWVSMPGVIPVASGGIHV
;
A
#
# COMPACT_ATOMS: atom_id res chain seq x y z
N MET A 1 16.01 11.76 -1.24
CA MET A 1 15.54 10.36 -1.30
C MET A 1 16.70 9.44 -1.64
N ILE A 2 17.20 9.43 -2.88
CA ILE A 2 18.27 8.52 -3.34
C ILE A 2 19.52 8.48 -2.44
N LYS A 3 20.06 9.65 -2.04
CA LYS A 3 21.23 9.69 -1.13
C LYS A 3 21.05 8.88 0.16
N ARG A 4 19.83 8.82 0.71
CA ARG A 4 19.56 8.10 1.97
C ARG A 4 19.50 6.59 1.75
N VAL A 5 18.94 6.14 0.62
CA VAL A 5 18.83 4.70 0.32
C VAL A 5 20.15 4.12 -0.17
N VAL A 6 20.98 4.91 -0.83
CA VAL A 6 22.38 4.53 -1.10
C VAL A 6 23.14 4.31 0.20
N PHE A 7 22.99 5.21 1.17
CA PHE A 7 23.61 5.02 2.49
C PHE A 7 23.04 3.81 3.24
N ALA A 8 21.72 3.56 3.16
CA ALA A 8 21.11 2.36 3.74
C ALA A 8 21.70 1.07 3.14
N ARG A 9 21.84 1.03 1.80
CA ARG A 9 22.49 -0.06 1.09
C ARG A 9 23.94 -0.27 1.56
N GLU A 10 24.71 0.81 1.71
CA GLU A 10 26.10 0.75 2.21
C GLU A 10 26.19 0.15 3.62
N LEU A 11 25.18 0.36 4.46
CA LEU A 11 25.08 -0.26 5.78
C LEU A 11 24.61 -1.73 5.73
N GLY A 12 24.16 -2.23 4.58
CA GLY A 12 23.65 -3.59 4.42
C GLY A 12 22.35 -3.85 5.18
N VAL A 13 21.56 -2.81 5.48
CA VAL A 13 20.24 -2.98 6.10
C VAL A 13 19.23 -3.51 5.07
N PRO A 14 18.31 -4.42 5.43
CA PRO A 14 17.52 -5.15 4.45
C PRO A 14 16.30 -4.39 3.90
N ILE A 15 15.94 -3.26 4.51
CA ILE A 15 14.67 -2.58 4.27
C ILE A 15 14.76 -1.07 4.48
N VAL A 16 14.08 -0.33 3.62
CA VAL A 16 13.85 1.12 3.76
C VAL A 16 12.36 1.43 3.74
N MET A 17 11.99 2.67 4.03
CA MET A 17 10.59 3.11 3.98
C MET A 17 10.37 4.39 3.18
N HIS A 18 9.15 4.54 2.64
CA HIS A 18 8.76 5.72 1.86
C HIS A 18 7.28 6.10 2.05
N ASP A 19 7.03 7.40 2.21
CA ASP A 19 5.69 7.98 2.26
C ASP A 19 5.22 8.32 0.83
N TYR A 20 4.67 7.33 0.12
CA TYR A 20 4.48 7.44 -1.34
C TYR A 20 3.54 8.56 -1.79
N LEU A 21 2.51 8.90 -1.00
CA LEU A 21 1.55 9.96 -1.37
C LEU A 21 2.12 11.35 -1.12
N THR A 22 2.79 11.56 0.03
CA THR A 22 3.35 12.89 0.37
C THR A 22 4.57 13.21 -0.48
N ARG A 23 5.34 12.19 -0.89
CA ARG A 23 6.48 12.33 -1.80
C ARG A 23 6.10 12.23 -3.28
N GLY A 24 4.94 11.67 -3.58
CA GLY A 24 4.38 11.53 -4.92
C GLY A 24 4.82 10.26 -5.65
N PHE A 25 3.96 9.82 -6.58
CA PHE A 25 4.15 8.60 -7.37
C PHE A 25 5.45 8.60 -8.18
N THR A 26 5.86 9.73 -8.77
CA THR A 26 7.13 9.81 -9.53
C THR A 26 8.34 9.44 -8.69
N ALA A 27 8.42 9.96 -7.46
CA ALA A 27 9.47 9.62 -6.53
C ALA A 27 9.36 8.14 -6.07
N ASN A 28 8.13 7.67 -5.82
CA ASN A 28 7.91 6.28 -5.41
C ASN A 28 8.35 5.27 -6.46
N THR A 29 7.98 5.46 -7.73
CA THR A 29 8.39 4.55 -8.83
C THR A 29 9.89 4.58 -9.04
N THR A 30 10.52 5.76 -8.93
CA THR A 30 11.98 5.87 -9.00
C THR A 30 12.64 5.09 -7.87
N LEU A 31 12.07 5.17 -6.65
CA LEU A 31 12.60 4.46 -5.51
C LEU A 31 12.35 2.95 -5.58
N SER A 32 11.18 2.51 -6.04
CA SER A 32 10.86 1.09 -6.18
C SER A 32 11.77 0.40 -7.19
N HIS A 33 12.13 1.10 -8.28
CA HIS A 33 13.14 0.61 -9.22
C HIS A 33 14.52 0.45 -8.57
N TYR A 34 14.94 1.42 -7.76
CA TYR A 34 16.19 1.31 -7.01
C TYR A 34 16.15 0.14 -6.01
N CYS A 35 15.08 0.03 -5.21
CA CYS A 35 14.94 -1.02 -4.20
C CYS A 35 14.89 -2.42 -4.83
N ARG A 36 14.23 -2.60 -5.97
CA ARG A 36 14.21 -3.90 -6.68
C ARG A 36 15.62 -4.47 -6.94
N ASP A 37 16.61 -3.61 -7.14
CA ASP A 37 17.99 -4.02 -7.40
C ASP A 37 18.85 -4.08 -6.12
N ASN A 38 18.33 -3.68 -4.95
CA ASN A 38 19.14 -3.46 -3.75
C ASN A 38 18.49 -3.90 -2.41
N ASP A 39 17.22 -3.56 -2.13
CA ASP A 39 16.62 -3.63 -0.79
C ASP A 39 15.08 -3.84 -0.82
N LEU A 40 14.47 -4.19 0.31
CA LEU A 40 13.01 -4.15 0.48
C LEU A 40 12.49 -2.71 0.71
N LEU A 41 11.25 -2.44 0.30
CA LEU A 41 10.59 -1.14 0.37
C LEU A 41 9.25 -1.20 1.11
N HIS A 42 9.24 -0.71 2.36
CA HIS A 42 8.01 -0.51 3.13
C HIS A 42 7.32 0.80 2.76
N ILE A 43 6.02 0.75 2.45
CA ILE A 43 5.26 1.94 2.07
C ILE A 43 4.32 2.37 3.19
N HIS A 44 4.48 3.64 3.59
CA HIS A 44 3.55 4.30 4.49
C HIS A 44 2.58 5.18 3.68
N ARG A 45 1.29 5.12 4.02
CA ARG A 45 0.22 5.82 3.29
C ARG A 45 -0.12 7.19 3.87
N ALA A 46 0.86 7.92 4.42
CA ALA A 46 0.61 9.24 5.01
C ALA A 46 -0.16 10.14 4.02
N MET A 47 -1.09 10.97 4.51
CA MET A 47 -2.02 11.80 3.73
C MET A 47 -3.21 11.07 3.07
N HIS A 48 -3.27 9.73 3.05
CA HIS A 48 -4.36 9.01 2.34
C HIS A 48 -5.78 9.42 2.78
N ALA A 49 -6.01 9.59 4.08
CA ALA A 49 -7.30 9.96 4.66
C ALA A 49 -7.80 11.36 4.28
N VAL A 50 -6.94 12.21 3.70
CA VAL A 50 -7.36 13.47 3.07
C VAL A 50 -8.18 13.20 1.81
N ILE A 51 -7.91 12.07 1.14
CA ILE A 51 -8.44 11.73 -0.18
C ILE A 51 -9.50 10.61 -0.08
N ASP A 52 -9.34 9.66 0.85
CA ASP A 52 -10.11 8.40 0.83
C ASP A 52 -11.13 8.21 1.97
N ARG A 53 -11.25 9.19 2.87
CA ARG A 53 -12.11 9.07 4.06
C ARG A 53 -13.59 9.31 3.77
N GLN A 54 -13.91 10.30 2.93
CA GLN A 54 -15.30 10.72 2.73
C GLN A 54 -15.99 9.85 1.68
N LYS A 55 -17.16 9.28 2.02
CA LYS A 55 -17.92 8.42 1.10
C LYS A 55 -18.47 9.18 -0.11
N ASN A 56 -18.66 10.49 0.00
CA ASN A 56 -19.31 11.34 -1.01
C ASN A 56 -18.35 12.13 -1.91
N HIS A 57 -17.04 12.18 -1.60
CA HIS A 57 -16.04 12.87 -2.41
C HIS A 57 -14.64 12.31 -2.17
N GLY A 58 -13.87 12.15 -3.23
CA GLY A 58 -12.47 11.71 -3.16
C GLY A 58 -12.22 10.41 -3.93
N MET A 59 -11.24 9.63 -3.49
CA MET A 59 -10.85 8.37 -4.11
C MET A 59 -10.74 7.27 -3.06
N TYR A 60 -11.50 6.20 -3.24
CA TYR A 60 -11.52 5.09 -2.29
C TYR A 60 -10.13 4.42 -2.15
N PHE A 61 -9.73 4.00 -0.95
CA PHE A 61 -8.39 3.46 -0.68
C PHE A 61 -8.01 2.27 -1.57
N ARG A 62 -8.97 1.43 -1.99
CA ARG A 62 -8.72 0.33 -2.94
C ARG A 62 -8.07 0.79 -4.25
N VAL A 63 -8.37 2.01 -4.70
CA VAL A 63 -7.78 2.60 -5.90
C VAL A 63 -6.32 2.97 -5.63
N LEU A 64 -6.04 3.56 -4.47
CA LEU A 64 -4.70 3.89 -4.02
C LEU A 64 -3.85 2.62 -3.79
N ALA A 65 -4.46 1.54 -3.27
CA ALA A 65 -3.83 0.24 -3.11
C ALA A 65 -3.40 -0.35 -4.48
N LYS A 66 -4.29 -0.36 -5.49
CA LYS A 66 -3.91 -0.76 -6.87
C LYS A 66 -2.79 0.12 -7.43
N ALA A 67 -2.92 1.44 -7.27
CA ALA A 67 -1.91 2.39 -7.74
C ALA A 67 -0.55 2.14 -7.09
N LEU A 68 -0.53 1.78 -5.81
CA LEU A 68 0.72 1.40 -5.16
C LEU A 68 1.28 0.09 -5.74
N CYS A 69 0.48 -0.98 -5.87
CA CYS A 69 0.95 -2.23 -6.49
C CYS A 69 1.65 -1.99 -7.83
N MET A 70 1.05 -1.13 -8.66
CA MET A 70 1.63 -0.76 -9.96
C MET A 70 2.88 0.12 -9.86
N SER A 71 2.94 1.05 -8.91
CA SER A 71 4.11 1.92 -8.74
C SER A 71 5.29 1.24 -8.01
N GLY A 72 5.02 0.17 -7.26
CA GLY A 72 5.97 -0.64 -6.53
C GLY A 72 6.05 -0.33 -5.02
N GLY A 73 6.19 -1.40 -4.25
CA GLY A 73 6.35 -1.43 -2.80
C GLY A 73 6.07 -2.83 -2.28
N ASP A 74 6.81 -3.28 -1.27
CA ASP A 74 6.69 -4.65 -0.75
C ASP A 74 5.64 -4.75 0.36
N HIS A 75 5.48 -3.68 1.13
CA HIS A 75 4.48 -3.58 2.20
C HIS A 75 3.65 -2.31 2.06
N ILE A 76 2.39 -2.32 2.49
CA ILE A 76 1.57 -1.11 2.65
C ILE A 76 0.69 -1.18 3.88
N HIS A 77 0.60 -0.05 4.60
CA HIS A 77 -0.40 0.09 5.66
C HIS A 77 -1.83 -0.09 5.12
N SER A 78 -2.55 -1.08 5.64
CA SER A 78 -3.91 -1.43 5.23
C SER A 78 -4.97 -1.01 6.25
N GLY A 79 -4.56 -0.67 7.48
CA GLY A 79 -5.47 -0.32 8.58
C GLY A 79 -5.70 -1.49 9.52
N THR A 80 -6.32 -1.21 10.66
CA THR A 80 -6.44 -2.17 11.77
C THR A 80 -7.85 -2.67 12.01
N VAL A 81 -8.89 -1.98 11.51
CA VAL A 81 -10.32 -2.18 11.82
C VAL A 81 -10.68 -1.93 13.30
N VAL A 82 -9.88 -2.41 14.24
CA VAL A 82 -10.11 -2.35 15.69
C VAL A 82 -9.27 -1.28 16.41
N GLY A 83 -8.37 -0.61 15.70
CA GLY A 83 -7.47 0.36 16.30
C GLY A 83 -8.02 1.80 16.27
N LYS A 84 -7.13 2.77 16.49
CA LYS A 84 -7.52 4.18 16.66
C LYS A 84 -7.92 4.92 15.38
N PHE A 85 -7.65 4.34 14.21
CA PHE A 85 -7.96 4.93 12.91
C PHE A 85 -9.08 4.17 12.22
N GLU A 86 -9.91 4.89 11.49
CA GLU A 86 -11.08 4.36 10.80
C GLU A 86 -10.72 3.25 9.80
N GLY A 87 -11.55 2.19 9.76
CA GLY A 87 -11.47 1.11 8.78
C GLY A 87 -12.65 0.14 8.94
N GLU A 88 -13.50 0.05 7.91
CA GLU A 88 -14.63 -0.89 7.88
C GLU A 88 -14.14 -2.30 7.49
N ARG A 89 -14.60 -3.35 8.19
CA ARG A 89 -14.03 -4.70 8.11
C ARG A 89 -14.15 -5.30 6.71
N GLU A 90 -15.35 -5.33 6.16
CA GLU A 90 -15.69 -5.97 4.89
C GLU A 90 -14.93 -5.31 3.73
N ILE A 91 -14.83 -3.98 3.79
CA ILE A 91 -14.08 -3.18 2.84
C ILE A 91 -12.57 -3.46 2.96
N SER A 92 -12.08 -3.58 4.20
CA SER A 92 -10.67 -3.85 4.46
C SER A 92 -10.24 -5.22 3.96
N LEU A 93 -11.08 -6.23 4.09
CA LEU A 93 -10.85 -7.55 3.50
C LEU A 93 -10.72 -7.45 1.98
N GLY A 94 -11.63 -6.73 1.31
CA GLY A 94 -11.61 -6.58 -0.14
C GLY A 94 -10.31 -5.96 -0.67
N PHE A 95 -9.82 -4.87 -0.07
CA PHE A 95 -8.56 -4.29 -0.54
C PHE A 95 -7.31 -5.05 -0.05
N VAL A 96 -7.39 -5.85 1.02
CA VAL A 96 -6.32 -6.78 1.41
C VAL A 96 -6.15 -7.90 0.37
N ASP A 97 -7.24 -8.46 -0.12
CA ASP A 97 -7.20 -9.46 -1.19
C ASP A 97 -6.65 -8.85 -2.49
N LEU A 98 -7.06 -7.63 -2.80
CA LEU A 98 -6.55 -6.87 -3.93
C LEU A 98 -5.04 -6.60 -3.87
N LEU A 99 -4.47 -6.49 -2.67
CA LEU A 99 -3.03 -6.29 -2.48
C LEU A 99 -2.24 -7.60 -2.65
N ARG A 100 -2.82 -8.76 -2.30
CA ARG A 100 -2.06 -10.02 -2.19
C ARG A 100 -2.34 -11.04 -3.29
N ASN A 101 -3.59 -11.16 -3.73
CA ASN A 101 -4.03 -12.28 -4.54
C ASN A 101 -3.77 -11.97 -6.02
N HIS A 102 -3.48 -12.99 -6.83
CA HIS A 102 -3.31 -12.80 -8.27
C HIS A 102 -4.61 -12.51 -9.03
N PHE A 103 -5.73 -12.99 -8.51
CA PHE A 103 -7.04 -12.83 -9.11
C PHE A 103 -8.08 -12.55 -8.04
N ILE A 104 -8.85 -11.49 -8.21
CA ILE A 104 -9.88 -11.05 -7.28
C ILE A 104 -11.18 -10.90 -8.05
N GLU A 105 -12.19 -11.69 -7.71
CA GLU A 105 -13.51 -11.60 -8.33
C GLU A 105 -14.24 -10.32 -7.93
N LYS A 106 -15.15 -9.88 -8.81
CA LYS A 106 -16.09 -8.81 -8.48
C LYS A 106 -16.97 -9.24 -7.30
N ASP A 107 -16.83 -8.53 -6.18
CA ASP A 107 -17.68 -8.67 -5.01
C ASP A 107 -18.06 -7.30 -4.44
N ARG A 108 -19.32 -6.90 -4.61
CA ARG A 108 -19.82 -5.60 -4.14
C ARG A 108 -19.94 -5.53 -2.62
N SER A 109 -20.03 -6.65 -1.92
CA SER A 109 -20.08 -6.67 -0.45
C SER A 109 -18.74 -6.24 0.17
N CYS A 110 -17.63 -6.61 -0.47
CA CYS A 110 -16.28 -6.15 -0.10
C CYS A 110 -15.81 -4.92 -0.89
N SER A 111 -16.75 -4.13 -1.45
CA SER A 111 -16.44 -2.94 -2.26
C SER A 111 -15.57 -3.19 -3.51
N MET A 112 -15.55 -4.41 -4.06
CA MET A 112 -14.91 -4.75 -5.33
C MET A 112 -15.90 -4.62 -6.49
N PHE A 113 -15.74 -3.56 -7.28
CA PHE A 113 -16.66 -3.23 -8.37
C PHE A 113 -16.38 -4.00 -9.67
N PHE A 114 -15.15 -4.46 -9.84
CA PHE A 114 -14.64 -5.14 -11.02
C PHE A 114 -13.76 -6.30 -10.59
N THR A 115 -13.78 -7.38 -11.37
CA THR A 115 -12.77 -8.43 -11.29
C THR A 115 -11.40 -7.81 -11.62
N GLN A 116 -10.38 -8.15 -10.84
CA GLN A 116 -9.01 -7.71 -11.04
C GLN A 116 -8.10 -8.93 -11.21
N ASP A 117 -7.44 -9.03 -12.35
CA ASP A 117 -6.35 -9.97 -12.60
C ASP A 117 -5.02 -9.20 -12.56
N TRP A 118 -4.05 -9.74 -11.84
CA TRP A 118 -2.72 -9.17 -11.68
C TRP A 118 -1.65 -9.87 -12.50
N VAL A 119 -1.98 -10.96 -13.21
CA VAL A 119 -1.08 -11.62 -14.19
C VAL A 119 0.36 -11.77 -13.71
N SER A 120 0.53 -12.43 -12.56
CA SER A 120 1.83 -12.70 -11.91
C SER A 120 2.55 -11.49 -11.28
N MET A 121 1.92 -10.32 -11.19
CA MET A 121 2.46 -9.23 -10.36
C MET A 121 2.62 -9.72 -8.91
N PRO A 122 3.77 -9.45 -8.26
CA PRO A 122 3.96 -9.80 -6.86
C PRO A 122 2.92 -9.16 -5.96
N GLY A 123 2.47 -9.89 -4.93
CA GLY A 123 1.60 -9.35 -3.89
C GLY A 123 2.35 -8.38 -2.97
N VAL A 124 1.60 -7.46 -2.38
CA VAL A 124 2.06 -6.50 -1.37
C VAL A 124 1.57 -6.94 0.00
N ILE A 125 2.45 -6.99 1.01
CA ILE A 125 2.07 -7.40 2.37
C ILE A 125 1.26 -6.28 3.03
N PRO A 126 0.01 -6.53 3.44
CA PRO A 126 -0.80 -5.56 4.17
C PRO A 126 -0.29 -5.42 5.62
N VAL A 127 -0.13 -4.18 6.07
CA VAL A 127 0.37 -3.86 7.41
C VAL A 127 -0.74 -3.25 8.25
N ALA A 128 -1.13 -3.96 9.31
CA ALA A 128 -2.02 -3.44 10.35
C ALA A 128 -1.21 -2.64 11.38
N SER A 129 -1.49 -1.34 11.49
CA SER A 129 -0.81 -0.47 12.46
C SER A 129 -1.70 0.69 12.88
N GLY A 130 -1.67 1.02 14.17
CA GLY A 130 -2.33 2.20 14.75
C GLY A 130 -3.26 1.86 15.92
N GLY A 131 -2.76 2.04 17.15
CA GLY A 131 -3.58 1.92 18.38
C GLY A 131 -4.08 0.51 18.66
N ILE A 132 -3.24 -0.50 18.41
CA ILE A 132 -3.49 -1.90 18.77
C ILE A 132 -2.65 -2.27 19.98
N HIS A 133 -3.17 -3.12 20.86
CA HIS A 133 -2.49 -3.64 22.04
C HIS A 133 -2.96 -5.08 22.31
N VAL A 134 -2.24 -5.78 23.21
CA VAL A 134 -2.61 -7.13 23.69
C VAL A 134 -3.80 -7.10 24.64
#